data_AF-A0A5B9W465-F1
#
_entry.id   AF-A0A5B9W465-F1
#
_cell.length_a   1.000
_cell.length_b   1.000
_cell.length_c   1.000
_cell.angle_alpha   90.00
_cell.angle_beta   90.00
_cell.angle_gamma   90.00
#
_symmetry.space_group_name_H-M   'P 1'
#
loop_
_entity.id
_entity.type
_entity.pdbx_description
1 polymer ?
#
loop_
_entity_poly.entity_id
_entity_poly.type
_entity_poly.pdbx_seq_one_letter_code
_entity_poly.pdbx_strand_id
1 'polypeptide(L)'
;MSKKPPPGMIGEPPSARGGRPADPGLHAQQIAREWEDVGESYVHRREKELGIPDGMNGQPDFDGDGRWRSFHPHGRQGGENTTEVVDSGVLNPDLLKGRKGGRLWAKATLRDRIDAAISHEYEELLAGGDHKSAIRMAAKTKLPIAEMARRINKARAR
;
A
#
# COMPACT_ATOMS: atom_id res chain seq x y z
N MET A 1 -30.79 16.30 -43.31
CA MET A 1 -30.56 15.13 -42.45
C MET A 1 -29.64 15.55 -41.30
N SER A 2 -30.20 15.72 -40.10
CA SER A 2 -29.42 16.14 -38.91
C SER A 2 -28.64 14.93 -38.38
N LYS A 3 -27.31 15.05 -38.25
CA LYS A 3 -26.46 14.00 -37.66
C LYS A 3 -26.72 13.96 -36.16
N LYS A 4 -27.14 12.81 -35.64
CA LYS A 4 -27.24 12.58 -34.19
C LYS A 4 -25.86 12.81 -33.55
N PRO A 5 -25.77 13.59 -32.46
CA PRO A 5 -24.51 13.72 -31.72
C PRO A 5 -24.09 12.36 -31.16
N PRO A 6 -22.78 12.08 -31.07
CA PRO A 6 -22.28 10.83 -30.52
C PRO A 6 -22.73 10.69 -29.06
N PRO A 7 -22.94 9.45 -28.57
CA PRO A 7 -23.30 9.22 -27.18
C PRO A 7 -22.26 9.88 -26.26
N GLY A 8 -22.70 10.84 -25.45
CA GLY A 8 -21.84 11.48 -24.47
C GLY A 8 -21.31 10.42 -23.50
N MET A 9 -19.98 10.35 -23.33
CA MET A 9 -19.41 9.59 -22.23
C MET A 9 -20.03 10.13 -20.93
N ILE A 10 -20.68 9.26 -20.16
CA ILE A 10 -21.20 9.61 -18.85
C ILE A 10 -20.01 9.77 -17.92
N GLY A 11 -19.68 11.02 -17.57
CA GLY A 11 -18.58 11.38 -16.67
C GLY A 11 -17.57 12.32 -17.31
N GLU A 12 -16.94 13.16 -16.48
CA GLU A 12 -15.84 14.02 -16.91
C GLU A 12 -14.73 13.19 -17.55
N PRO A 13 -14.20 13.60 -18.73
CA PRO A 13 -13.07 12.93 -19.33
C PRO A 13 -11.88 12.93 -18.36
N PRO A 14 -10.97 11.93 -18.42
CA PRO A 14 -9.80 11.87 -17.53
C PRO A 14 -8.95 13.16 -17.53
N SER A 15 -9.03 13.96 -18.57
CA SER A 15 -8.39 15.28 -18.70
C SER A 15 -9.09 16.43 -17.96
N ALA A 16 -10.36 16.26 -17.58
CA ALA A 16 -11.16 17.25 -16.86
C ALA A 16 -11.21 16.99 -15.35
N ARG A 17 -10.90 15.76 -14.92
CA ARG A 17 -10.58 15.45 -13.51
C ARG A 17 -9.25 16.15 -13.20
N GLY A 18 -9.29 17.21 -12.39
CA GLY A 18 -8.16 18.11 -12.10
C GLY A 18 -6.79 17.42 -12.14
N GLY A 19 -5.83 18.05 -12.83
CA GLY A 19 -4.54 17.46 -13.16
C GLY A 19 -3.81 16.81 -11.98
N ARG A 20 -2.93 15.85 -12.28
CA ARG A 20 -2.12 15.10 -11.30
C ARG A 20 -1.56 16.02 -10.21
N PRO A 21 -1.83 15.77 -8.92
CA PRO A 21 -1.26 16.57 -7.84
C PRO A 21 0.26 16.64 -7.97
N ALA A 22 0.82 17.83 -7.75
CA ALA A 22 2.26 18.04 -7.81
C ALA A 22 3.01 17.28 -6.69
N ASP A 23 2.33 17.06 -5.56
CA ASP A 23 2.85 16.24 -4.46
C ASP A 23 2.63 14.74 -4.74
N PRO A 24 3.71 13.93 -4.80
CA PRO A 24 3.59 12.49 -5.06
C PRO A 24 2.75 11.73 -4.03
N GLY A 25 2.73 12.19 -2.77
CA GLY A 25 1.92 11.59 -1.71
C GLY A 25 0.42 11.86 -1.89
N LEU A 26 0.05 13.07 -2.29
CA LEU A 26 -1.35 13.41 -2.63
C LEU A 26 -1.81 12.65 -3.87
N HIS A 27 -0.95 12.53 -4.88
CA HIS A 27 -1.26 11.75 -6.07
C HIS A 27 -1.41 10.25 -5.75
N ALA A 28 -0.54 9.69 -4.92
CA ALA A 28 -0.66 8.31 -4.43
C ALA A 28 -2.02 8.05 -3.76
N GLN A 29 -2.45 8.95 -2.87
CA GLN A 29 -3.74 8.83 -2.20
C GLN A 29 -4.93 8.97 -3.17
N GLN A 30 -4.85 9.89 -4.14
CA GLN A 30 -5.89 10.02 -5.16
C GLN A 30 -6.05 8.73 -5.97
N ILE A 31 -4.93 8.15 -6.45
CA ILE A 31 -4.97 6.89 -7.20
C ILE A 31 -5.50 5.75 -6.33
N ALA A 32 -5.07 5.65 -5.07
CA ALA A 32 -5.54 4.62 -4.16
C ALA A 32 -7.06 4.67 -3.96
N ARG A 33 -7.64 5.87 -3.88
CA ARG A 33 -9.11 6.05 -3.77
C ARG A 33 -9.84 5.74 -5.07
N GLU A 34 -9.28 6.15 -6.21
CA GLU A 34 -9.88 5.88 -7.53
C GLU A 34 -9.87 4.38 -7.88
N TRP A 35 -8.93 3.62 -7.31
CA TRP A 35 -8.69 2.20 -7.61
C TRP A 35 -8.73 1.33 -6.34
N GLU A 36 -9.57 1.69 -5.37
CA GLU A 36 -9.60 1.04 -4.05
C GLU A 36 -9.90 -0.47 -4.13
N ASP A 37 -10.79 -0.86 -5.02
CA ASP A 37 -11.20 -2.24 -5.27
C ASP A 37 -10.05 -3.08 -5.85
N VAL A 38 -9.27 -2.48 -6.75
CA VAL A 38 -8.09 -3.10 -7.34
C VAL A 38 -6.96 -3.20 -6.32
N GLY A 39 -6.76 -2.15 -5.50
CA GLY A 39 -5.81 -2.15 -4.39
C GLY A 39 -6.11 -3.26 -3.39
N GLU A 40 -7.35 -3.31 -2.90
CA GLU A 40 -7.85 -4.34 -1.99
C GLU A 40 -7.65 -5.75 -2.57
N SER A 41 -8.14 -5.98 -3.79
CA SER A 41 -8.02 -7.29 -4.46
C SER A 41 -6.57 -7.72 -4.63
N TYR A 42 -5.67 -6.79 -4.98
CA TYR A 42 -4.26 -7.08 -5.17
C TYR A 42 -3.56 -7.41 -3.85
N VAL A 43 -3.70 -6.56 -2.83
CA VAL A 43 -3.04 -6.76 -1.52
C VAL A 43 -3.55 -8.02 -0.86
N HIS A 44 -4.86 -8.21 -0.80
CA HIS A 44 -5.47 -9.40 -0.21
C HIS A 44 -4.98 -10.72 -0.86
N ARG A 45 -4.91 -10.75 -2.19
CA ARG A 45 -4.32 -11.89 -2.90
C ARG A 45 -2.84 -12.07 -2.55
N ARG A 46 -2.09 -10.98 -2.45
CA ARG A 46 -0.66 -11.05 -2.16
C ARG A 46 -0.39 -11.58 -0.75
N GLU A 47 -1.18 -11.17 0.24
CA GLU A 47 -1.12 -11.70 1.61
C GLU A 47 -1.37 -13.22 1.63
N LYS A 48 -2.37 -13.70 0.90
CA LYS A 48 -2.63 -15.14 0.72
C LYS A 48 -1.45 -15.88 0.08
N GLU A 49 -0.85 -15.31 -0.96
CA GLU A 49 0.35 -15.88 -1.60
C GLU A 49 1.56 -15.93 -0.67
N LEU A 50 1.66 -14.98 0.26
CA LEU A 50 2.72 -14.95 1.28
C LEU A 50 2.43 -15.89 2.46
N GLY A 51 1.22 -16.46 2.52
CA GLY A 51 0.82 -17.41 3.55
C GLY A 51 0.36 -16.75 4.84
N ILE A 52 -0.07 -15.49 4.79
CA ILE A 52 -0.63 -14.80 5.95
C ILE A 52 -2.01 -15.41 6.29
N PRO A 53 -2.26 -15.81 7.55
CA PRO A 53 -3.55 -16.36 7.96
C PRO A 53 -4.71 -15.38 7.74
N ASP A 54 -5.90 -15.87 7.36
CA ASP A 54 -7.06 -15.01 7.07
C ASP A 54 -7.47 -14.09 8.24
N GLY A 55 -7.26 -14.51 9.49
CA GLY A 55 -7.52 -13.67 10.67
C GLY A 55 -6.47 -12.59 10.94
N MET A 56 -5.40 -12.56 10.15
CA MET A 56 -4.32 -11.57 10.18
C MET A 56 -4.31 -10.70 8.91
N ASN A 57 -5.11 -11.02 7.89
CA ASN A 57 -5.14 -10.32 6.60
C ASN A 57 -6.02 -9.08 6.63
N GLY A 58 -5.55 -7.97 7.17
CA GLY A 58 -6.33 -6.72 7.19
C GLY A 58 -6.90 -6.34 8.55
N GLN A 59 -7.80 -5.36 8.53
CA GLN A 59 -8.51 -4.85 9.70
C GLN A 59 -9.89 -4.28 9.30
N PRO A 60 -10.83 -4.11 10.24
CA PRO A 60 -12.04 -3.36 9.96
C PRO A 60 -11.72 -1.90 9.57
N ASP A 61 -12.34 -1.41 8.52
CA ASP A 61 -12.29 0.00 8.12
C ASP A 61 -13.06 0.86 9.12
N PHE A 62 -12.39 1.29 10.19
CA PHE A 62 -12.99 2.06 11.28
C PHE A 62 -13.43 3.47 10.86
N ASP A 63 -12.79 4.02 9.82
CA ASP A 63 -13.07 5.36 9.31
C ASP A 63 -14.11 5.35 8.17
N GLY A 64 -14.39 4.17 7.61
CA GLY A 64 -15.33 3.96 6.51
C GLY A 64 -16.54 3.10 6.87
N ASP A 65 -16.73 2.00 6.12
CA ASP A 65 -17.95 1.18 6.20
C ASP A 65 -17.88 0.02 7.20
N GLY A 66 -16.81 -0.05 8.01
CA GLY A 66 -16.58 -1.10 8.98
C GLY A 66 -16.23 -2.47 8.38
N ARG A 67 -16.07 -2.57 7.05
CA ARG A 67 -15.70 -3.84 6.41
C ARG A 67 -14.23 -4.15 6.65
N TRP A 68 -13.94 -5.44 6.75
CA TRP A 68 -12.57 -5.94 6.81
C TRP A 68 -11.85 -5.67 5.48
N ARG A 69 -10.70 -5.00 5.53
CA ARG A 69 -9.90 -4.61 4.35
C ARG A 69 -8.42 -4.89 4.57
N SER A 70 -7.76 -5.41 3.54
CA SER A 70 -6.30 -5.56 3.47
C SER A 70 -5.60 -4.29 2.96
N PHE A 71 -6.31 -3.39 2.28
CA PHE A 71 -5.79 -2.15 1.74
C PHE A 71 -6.60 -0.91 2.20
N HIS A 72 -5.91 0.07 2.78
CA HIS A 72 -6.53 1.33 3.18
C HIS A 72 -6.14 2.50 2.24
N PRO A 73 -7.08 3.01 1.43
CA PRO A 73 -6.78 4.04 0.45
C PRO A 73 -6.54 5.43 1.08
N HIS A 74 -6.93 5.63 2.34
CA HIS A 74 -6.81 6.92 3.02
C HIS A 74 -5.50 7.06 3.81
N GLY A 75 -4.88 5.97 4.27
CA GLY A 75 -3.57 5.97 4.92
C GLY A 75 -2.46 6.42 3.97
N ARG A 76 -1.36 6.97 4.51
CA ARG A 76 -0.26 7.57 3.72
C ARG A 76 1.14 7.09 4.15
N GLN A 77 1.24 6.10 5.02
CA GLN A 77 2.47 5.72 5.71
C GLN A 77 3.15 4.47 5.14
N GLY A 78 2.48 3.77 4.22
CA GLY A 78 2.85 2.46 3.70
C GLY A 78 2.11 1.32 4.40
N GLY A 79 1.63 1.56 5.62
CA GLY A 79 0.80 0.67 6.43
C GLY A 79 0.39 1.32 7.76
N GLU A 80 -0.46 0.67 8.55
CA GLU A 80 -1.02 1.23 9.79
C GLU A 80 -0.51 0.56 11.08
N ASN A 81 -0.14 1.37 12.08
CA ASN A 81 0.54 0.95 13.34
C ASN A 81 -0.25 -0.02 14.25
N THR A 82 -1.48 -0.41 13.90
CA THR A 82 -2.37 -1.16 14.81
C THR A 82 -2.80 -2.51 14.29
N THR A 83 -2.78 -2.74 12.97
CA THR A 83 -3.25 -3.97 12.35
C THR A 83 -2.75 -4.04 10.90
N GLU A 84 -2.62 -5.25 10.35
CA GLU A 84 -1.99 -5.53 9.05
C GLU A 84 -2.74 -4.92 7.87
N VAL A 85 -2.54 -3.63 7.63
CA VAL A 85 -3.14 -2.95 6.50
C VAL A 85 -2.07 -2.21 5.74
N VAL A 86 -1.92 -2.56 4.46
CA VAL A 86 -1.11 -1.78 3.53
C VAL A 86 -1.90 -0.55 3.12
N ASP A 87 -1.28 0.62 3.07
CA ASP A 87 -1.98 1.85 2.69
C ASP A 87 -1.45 2.51 1.41
N SER A 88 -2.09 3.61 0.98
CA SER A 88 -1.72 4.32 -0.25
C SER A 88 -0.25 4.76 -0.33
N GLY A 89 0.46 4.83 0.80
CA GLY A 89 1.88 5.15 0.89
C GLY A 89 2.75 4.21 0.04
N VAL A 90 2.35 2.97 -0.21
CA VAL A 90 3.09 2.06 -1.12
C VAL A 90 3.16 2.57 -2.57
N LEU A 91 2.19 3.39 -2.99
CA LEU A 91 2.15 4.03 -4.30
C LEU A 91 3.06 5.27 -4.36
N ASN A 92 3.43 5.84 -3.21
CA ASN A 92 4.29 7.02 -3.14
C ASN A 92 5.78 6.63 -3.24
N PRO A 93 6.48 6.90 -4.36
CA PRO A 93 7.91 6.61 -4.50
C PRO A 93 8.78 7.44 -3.55
N ASP A 94 8.27 8.55 -3.03
CA ASP A 94 8.97 9.47 -2.13
C ASP A 94 8.67 9.19 -0.65
N LEU A 95 7.89 8.16 -0.31
CA LEU A 95 7.49 7.84 1.08
C LEU A 95 8.68 7.82 2.06
N LEU A 96 9.77 7.17 1.66
CA LEU A 96 10.98 7.03 2.48
C LEU A 96 12.08 8.02 2.10
N LYS A 97 11.77 9.11 1.37
CA LYS A 97 12.74 10.12 0.95
C LYS A 97 13.45 10.73 2.17
N GLY A 98 14.78 10.80 2.10
CA GLY A 98 15.62 11.25 3.21
C GLY A 98 15.77 10.26 4.37
N ARG A 99 15.08 9.11 4.35
CA ARG A 99 15.17 8.05 5.37
C ARG A 99 16.01 6.87 4.88
N LYS A 100 16.44 6.02 5.81
CA LYS A 100 17.14 4.77 5.49
C LYS A 100 16.22 3.87 4.65
N GLY A 101 16.76 3.29 3.58
CA GLY A 101 15.98 2.54 2.60
C GLY A 101 15.33 3.39 1.50
N GLY A 102 15.30 4.73 1.61
CA GLY A 102 14.63 5.61 0.64
C GLY A 102 15.09 5.45 -0.81
N ARG A 103 16.39 5.28 -1.05
CA ARG A 103 16.92 5.03 -2.41
C ARG A 103 16.50 3.68 -2.99
N LEU A 104 16.30 2.67 -2.14
CA LEU A 104 15.83 1.34 -2.58
C LEU A 104 14.33 1.41 -2.86
N TRP A 105 13.57 2.02 -1.95
CA TRP A 105 12.13 2.24 -2.09
C TRP A 105 11.75 2.94 -3.40
N ALA A 106 12.41 4.05 -3.70
CA ALA A 106 12.13 4.80 -4.93
C ALA A 106 12.34 3.99 -6.22
N LYS A 107 13.26 3.02 -6.21
CA LYS A 107 13.58 2.15 -7.35
C LYS A 107 12.82 0.83 -7.38
N ALA A 108 12.22 0.46 -6.26
CA ALA A 108 11.50 -0.79 -6.09
C ALA A 108 10.20 -0.79 -6.89
N THR A 109 9.79 -1.98 -7.34
CA THR A 109 8.48 -2.16 -7.96
C THR A 109 7.38 -1.98 -6.92
N LEU A 110 6.13 -1.79 -7.37
CA LEU A 110 4.99 -1.74 -6.45
C LEU A 110 4.88 -3.02 -5.61
N ARG A 111 5.10 -4.19 -6.23
CA ARG A 111 5.12 -5.47 -5.52
C ARG A 111 6.17 -5.51 -4.42
N ASP A 112 7.38 -5.04 -4.69
CA ASP A 112 8.46 -5.00 -3.68
C ASP A 112 8.11 -4.09 -2.50
N ARG A 113 7.42 -2.96 -2.75
CA ARG A 113 6.97 -2.04 -1.70
C ARG A 113 5.85 -2.65 -0.87
N ILE A 114 4.90 -3.30 -1.52
CA ILE A 114 3.80 -4.02 -0.85
C ILE A 114 4.35 -5.17 -0.01
N ASP A 115 5.24 -6.01 -0.55
CA ASP A 115 5.90 -7.08 0.20
C ASP A 115 6.69 -6.54 1.41
N ALA A 116 7.34 -5.38 1.26
CA ALA A 116 8.07 -4.74 2.35
C ALA A 116 7.12 -4.22 3.45
N ALA A 117 5.95 -3.69 3.07
CA ALA A 117 4.90 -3.28 3.99
C ALA A 117 4.27 -4.49 4.69
N ILE A 118 3.77 -5.49 3.95
CA ILE A 118 3.15 -6.71 4.52
C ILE A 118 4.10 -7.38 5.52
N SER A 119 5.38 -7.56 5.18
CA SER A 119 6.33 -8.17 6.13
C SER A 119 6.66 -7.31 7.35
N HIS A 120 6.52 -5.98 7.24
CA HIS A 120 6.64 -5.10 8.40
C HIS A 120 5.43 -5.28 9.30
N GLU A 121 4.22 -5.15 8.77
CA GLU A 121 2.99 -5.21 9.55
C GLU A 121 2.80 -6.59 10.19
N TYR A 122 3.09 -7.67 9.46
CA TYR A 122 3.02 -9.03 9.98
C TYR A 122 3.93 -9.23 11.20
N GLU A 123 5.17 -8.75 11.14
CA GLU A 123 6.09 -8.85 12.27
C GLU A 123 5.72 -7.90 13.42
N GLU A 124 5.04 -6.78 13.12
CA GLU A 124 4.45 -5.89 14.13
C GLU A 124 3.31 -6.58 14.88
N LEU A 125 2.43 -7.27 14.16
CA LEU A 125 1.35 -8.06 14.75
C LEU A 125 1.90 -9.20 15.62
N LEU A 126 2.87 -9.96 15.12
CA LEU A 126 3.54 -11.03 15.90
C LEU A 126 4.24 -10.50 17.16
N ALA A 127 4.69 -9.25 17.14
CA ALA A 127 5.31 -8.59 18.28
C ALA A 127 4.30 -7.89 19.22
N GLY A 128 2.99 -8.03 18.97
CA GLY A 128 1.94 -7.40 19.78
C GLY A 128 1.89 -5.87 19.64
N GLY A 129 2.23 -5.33 18.46
CA GLY A 129 2.25 -3.90 18.17
C GLY A 129 3.57 -3.20 18.49
N ASP A 130 4.65 -3.92 18.81
CA ASP A 130 5.96 -3.29 19.00
C ASP A 130 6.63 -2.96 17.66
N HIS A 131 6.38 -1.74 17.19
CA HIS A 131 6.96 -1.18 15.98
C HIS A 131 8.48 -1.28 15.89
N LYS A 132 9.22 -1.10 17.01
CA LYS A 132 10.69 -1.17 16.98
C LYS A 132 11.18 -2.59 16.75
N SER A 133 10.48 -3.57 17.31
CA SER A 133 10.74 -4.98 17.05
C SER A 133 10.38 -5.34 15.61
N ALA A 134 9.23 -4.87 15.11
CA ALA A 134 8.80 -5.06 13.72
C ALA A 134 9.87 -4.59 12.72
N ILE A 135 10.40 -3.36 12.87
CA ILE A 135 11.46 -2.83 12.01
C ILE A 135 12.66 -3.79 11.92
N ARG A 136 13.06 -4.41 13.04
CA ARG A 136 14.23 -5.31 13.10
C ARG A 136 13.92 -6.69 12.52
N MET A 137 12.68 -7.14 12.64
CA MET A 137 12.25 -8.48 12.27
C MET A 137 11.71 -8.58 10.85
N ALA A 138 11.16 -7.51 10.28
CA ALA A 138 10.62 -7.46 8.91
C ALA A 138 11.61 -7.95 7.84
N ALA A 139 12.91 -7.67 8.01
CA ALA A 139 13.96 -8.18 7.10
C ALA A 139 14.30 -9.67 7.31
N LYS A 140 14.01 -10.20 8.49
CA LYS A 140 14.26 -11.57 8.93
C LYS A 140 13.00 -12.44 8.89
N THR A 141 11.88 -11.87 8.45
CA THR A 141 10.61 -12.58 8.37
C THR A 141 10.76 -13.91 7.62
N LYS A 142 9.97 -14.89 8.06
CA LYS A 142 9.85 -16.19 7.40
C LYS A 142 8.97 -16.13 6.15
N LEU A 143 8.22 -15.03 5.95
CA LEU A 143 7.42 -14.84 4.76
C LEU A 143 8.29 -14.86 3.49
N PRO A 144 7.80 -15.47 2.40
CA PRO A 144 8.51 -15.56 1.12
C PRO A 144 8.41 -14.23 0.33
N ILE A 145 8.86 -13.14 0.94
CA ILE A 145 8.90 -11.81 0.32
C ILE A 145 10.00 -11.69 -0.74
N ALA A 146 9.80 -10.78 -1.69
CA ALA A 146 10.81 -10.44 -2.69
C ALA A 146 12.14 -9.98 -2.06
N GLU A 147 13.26 -10.28 -2.72
CA GLU A 147 14.59 -9.91 -2.22
C GLU A 147 14.76 -8.39 -2.09
N MET A 148 14.17 -7.60 -3.00
CA MET A 148 14.19 -6.15 -2.88
C MET A 148 13.44 -5.66 -1.64
N ALA A 149 12.28 -6.25 -1.33
CA ALA A 149 11.53 -5.95 -0.11
C ALA A 149 12.38 -6.23 1.14
N ARG A 150 13.07 -7.38 1.17
CA ARG A 150 13.99 -7.74 2.25
C ARG A 150 15.13 -6.74 2.40
N ARG A 151 15.70 -6.27 1.29
CA ARG A 151 16.75 -5.23 1.28
C ARG A 151 16.25 -3.89 1.79
N ILE A 152 15.02 -3.49 1.44
CA ILE A 152 14.38 -2.27 1.97
C ILE A 152 14.27 -2.37 3.50
N ASN A 153 13.69 -3.45 4.02
CA ASN A 153 13.51 -3.63 5.46
C ASN A 153 14.84 -3.74 6.20
N LYS A 154 15.84 -4.41 5.62
CA LYS A 154 17.21 -4.45 6.18
C LYS A 154 17.84 -3.07 6.26
N ALA A 155 17.58 -2.19 5.30
CA ALA A 155 18.08 -0.83 5.32
C ALA A 155 17.36 0.02 6.38
N ARG A 156 16.02 -0.12 6.50
CA ARG A 156 15.20 0.57 7.52
C ARG A 156 15.62 0.20 8.95
N ALA A 157 16.08 -1.03 9.18
CA ALA A 157 16.49 -1.53 10.49
C ALA A 157 17.86 -1.03 11.00
N ARG A 158 18.64 -0.35 10.15
CA ARG A 158 19.96 0.18 10.52
C ARG A 158 19.83 1.51 11.23
#